data_AF-A0A961DJN0-F1
#
_entry.id   AF-A0A961DJN0-F1
#
_cell.length_a   1.000
_cell.length_b   1.000
_cell.length_c   1.000
_cell.angle_alpha   90.00
_cell.angle_beta   90.00
_cell.angle_gamma   90.00
#
_symmetry.space_group_name_H-M   'P 1'
#
loop_
_entity.id
_entity.type
_entity.pdbx_description
1 polymer ?
#
loop_
_entity_poly.entity_id
_entity_poly.type
_entity_poly.pdbx_seq_one_letter_code
_entity_poly.pdbx_strand_id
1 'polypeptide(L)'
;MNPALAWSVSAIEEAVEVLAGKSIAVLTGAGVSTDSGIPDYRGEGTPRRTPMSFRQFVDDDERRERYWAGSHLGWRRFTDAKPNDGHLALAELERAGVIC
;
A
#
# COMPACT_ATOMS: atom_id res chain seq x y z
N MET A 1 7.32 -15.32 -12.27
CA MET A 1 8.23 -14.25 -11.80
C MET A 1 8.39 -13.26 -12.94
N ASN A 2 7.87 -12.04 -12.79
CA ASN A 2 8.01 -11.00 -13.82
C ASN A 2 9.47 -10.51 -13.81
N PRO A 3 10.23 -10.64 -14.92
CA PRO A 3 11.64 -10.21 -14.98
C PRO A 3 11.85 -8.69 -14.80
N ALA A 4 10.77 -7.89 -14.77
CA ALA A 4 10.84 -6.44 -14.56
C ALA A 4 11.13 -5.99 -13.11
N LEU A 5 11.19 -6.92 -12.14
CA LEU A 5 11.39 -6.60 -10.71
C LEU A 5 12.71 -7.14 -10.12
N ALA A 6 13.64 -7.60 -10.95
CA ALA A 6 14.97 -8.01 -10.50
C ALA A 6 15.83 -6.77 -10.23
N TRP A 7 15.71 -6.18 -9.04
CA TRP A 7 16.68 -5.20 -8.55
C TRP A 7 18.04 -5.86 -8.50
N SER A 8 19.06 -5.23 -9.10
CA SER A 8 20.42 -5.70 -8.93
C SER A 8 20.84 -5.46 -7.47
N VAL A 9 21.63 -6.39 -6.91
CA VAL A 9 22.23 -6.21 -5.58
C VAL A 9 22.97 -4.86 -5.49
N SER A 10 23.66 -4.49 -6.57
CA SER A 10 24.36 -3.22 -6.71
C SER A 10 23.45 -1.98 -6.58
N ALA A 11 22.22 -2.01 -7.12
CA ALA A 11 21.31 -0.86 -6.98
C ALA A 11 20.80 -0.70 -5.54
N ILE A 12 20.66 -1.81 -4.81
CA ILE A 12 20.27 -1.79 -3.39
C ILE A 12 21.43 -1.24 -2.55
N GLU A 13 22.65 -1.69 -2.80
CA GLU A 13 23.86 -1.18 -2.13
C GLU A 13 24.02 0.32 -2.31
N GLU A 14 23.86 0.84 -3.54
CA GLU A 14 23.92 2.28 -3.83
C GLU A 14 22.84 3.06 -3.07
N ALA A 15 21.60 2.54 -3.01
CA ALA A 15 20.54 3.16 -2.24
C ALA A 15 20.86 3.21 -0.73
N VAL A 16 21.43 2.14 -0.17
CA VAL A 16 21.87 2.10 1.23
C VAL A 16 22.96 3.13 1.49
N GLU A 17 23.96 3.24 0.61
CA GLU A 17 25.02 4.25 0.74
C GLU A 17 24.47 5.67 0.74
N VAL A 18 23.51 5.97 -0.13
CA VAL A 18 22.86 7.29 -0.20
C VAL A 18 22.06 7.61 1.07
N LEU A 19 21.44 6.61 1.69
CA LEU A 19 20.57 6.79 2.85
C LEU A 19 21.31 6.75 4.19
N ALA A 20 22.47 6.08 4.25
CA ALA A 20 23.22 5.88 5.48
C ALA A 20 23.54 7.19 6.22
N GLY A 21 23.31 7.20 7.55
CA GLY A 21 23.59 8.34 8.42
C GLY A 21 22.63 9.54 8.26
N LYS A 22 21.56 9.41 7.47
CA LYS A 22 20.54 10.46 7.31
C LYS A 22 19.31 10.17 8.16
N SER A 23 18.53 11.21 8.43
CA SER A 23 17.15 11.06 8.91
C SER A 23 16.27 10.67 7.72
N ILE A 24 15.60 9.52 7.85
CA ILE A 24 14.81 8.93 6.76
C ILE A 24 13.34 8.94 7.14
N ALA A 25 12.53 9.59 6.32
CA ALA A 25 11.08 9.46 6.36
C ALA A 25 10.63 8.48 5.27
N VAL A 26 9.69 7.60 5.60
CA VAL A 26 9.16 6.60 4.65
C VAL A 26 7.78 7.02 4.19
N LEU A 27 7.62 7.19 2.88
CA LEU A 27 6.31 7.40 2.25
C LEU A 27 5.85 6.10 1.59
N THR A 28 4.74 5.55 2.06
CA THR A 28 4.15 4.32 1.49
C THR A 28 2.90 4.63 0.67
N GLY A 29 2.56 3.72 -0.23
CA GLY A 29 1.30 3.72 -0.97
C GLY A 29 0.67 2.33 -0.95
N ALA A 30 -0.50 2.16 -1.58
CA ALA A 30 -1.23 0.89 -1.59
C ALA A 30 -0.40 -0.31 -2.09
N GLY A 31 0.61 -0.05 -2.93
CA GLY A 31 1.54 -1.07 -3.43
C GLY A 31 2.28 -1.83 -2.33
N VAL A 32 2.54 -1.24 -1.16
CA VAL A 32 3.21 -1.96 -0.06
C VAL A 32 2.36 -3.12 0.48
N SER A 33 1.04 -3.08 0.28
CA SER A 33 0.09 -4.04 0.82
C SER A 33 -0.43 -5.05 -0.20
N THR A 34 0.09 -5.07 -1.43
CA THR A 34 -0.30 -6.06 -2.45
C THR A 34 0.01 -7.48 -2.01
N ASP A 35 1.17 -7.69 -1.39
CA ASP A 35 1.58 -9.01 -0.89
C ASP A 35 0.79 -9.42 0.37
N SER A 36 0.06 -8.48 0.98
CA SER A 36 -0.92 -8.75 2.04
C SER A 36 -2.32 -9.09 1.48
N GLY A 37 -2.47 -9.23 0.16
CA GLY A 37 -3.74 -9.52 -0.51
C GLY A 37 -4.65 -8.31 -0.71
N ILE A 38 -4.17 -7.09 -0.44
CA ILE A 38 -4.92 -5.86 -0.65
C ILE A 38 -4.56 -5.29 -2.03
N PRO A 39 -5.49 -5.25 -3.00
CA PRO A 39 -5.18 -4.77 -4.34
C PRO A 39 -4.86 -3.28 -4.32
N ASP A 40 -3.87 -2.87 -5.11
CA ASP A 40 -3.58 -1.47 -5.35
C ASP A 40 -4.58 -0.83 -6.33
N TYR A 41 -4.30 0.40 -6.75
CA TYR A 41 -5.14 1.14 -7.70
C TYR A 41 -4.60 1.19 -9.13
N ARG A 42 -3.32 0.83 -9.35
CA ARG A 42 -2.59 1.13 -10.59
C ARG A 42 -1.63 0.02 -11.05
N GLY A 43 -1.54 -1.08 -10.34
CA GLY A 43 -0.71 -2.23 -10.69
C GLY A 43 -1.22 -2.96 -11.92
N GLU A 44 -0.37 -3.83 -12.47
CA GLU A 44 -0.73 -4.62 -13.64
C GLU A 44 -1.97 -5.50 -13.35
N GLY A 45 -2.95 -5.45 -14.26
CA GLY A 45 -4.21 -6.19 -14.11
C GLY A 45 -5.25 -5.50 -13.21
N THR A 46 -4.95 -4.36 -12.59
CA THR A 46 -5.93 -3.62 -11.77
C THR A 46 -6.96 -2.92 -12.66
N PRO A 47 -8.28 -3.17 -12.50
CA PRO A 47 -9.31 -2.49 -13.27
C PRO A 47 -9.31 -0.98 -12.99
N ARG A 48 -9.54 -0.16 -14.01
CA ARG A 48 -9.80 1.27 -13.81
C ARG A 48 -11.05 1.44 -12.94
N ARG A 49 -10.89 2.05 -11.78
CA ARG A 49 -11.99 2.37 -10.87
C ARG A 49 -12.42 3.82 -11.04
N THR A 50 -13.74 4.05 -11.01
CA THR A 50 -14.31 5.39 -10.89
C THR A 50 -14.77 5.56 -9.44
N PRO A 51 -13.90 6.04 -8.54
CA PRO A 51 -14.26 6.19 -7.13
C PRO A 51 -15.40 7.22 -6.99
N MET A 52 -16.29 6.96 -6.04
CA MET A 52 -17.29 7.94 -5.61
C MET A 52 -16.57 9.16 -5.05
N SER A 53 -16.97 10.35 -5.49
CA SER A 53 -16.45 11.58 -4.90
C SER A 53 -17.07 11.83 -3.54
N PHE A 54 -16.37 12.55 -2.67
CA PHE A 54 -16.91 12.94 -1.37
C PHE A 54 -18.26 13.67 -1.50
N ARG A 55 -18.39 14.55 -2.50
CA ARG A 55 -19.64 15.25 -2.78
C ARG A 55 -20.79 14.29 -3.10
N GLN A 56 -20.54 13.30 -3.95
CA GLN A 56 -21.54 12.28 -4.29
C GLN A 56 -21.97 11.44 -3.08
N PHE A 57 -21.10 11.29 -2.08
CA PHE A 57 -21.39 10.55 -0.87
C PHE A 57 -22.30 11.34 0.11
N VAL A 58 -22.06 12.65 0.23
CA VAL A 58 -22.81 13.50 1.17
C VAL A 58 -24.13 14.03 0.60
N ASP A 59 -24.21 14.23 -0.71
CA ASP A 59 -25.38 14.86 -1.36
C ASP A 59 -26.50 13.85 -1.70
N ASP A 60 -26.27 12.54 -1.56
CA ASP A 60 -27.19 11.48 -2.06
C ASP A 60 -27.20 10.25 -1.13
N ASP A 61 -28.37 9.98 -0.55
CA ASP A 61 -28.59 8.92 0.43
C ASP A 61 -28.47 7.51 -0.20
N GLU A 62 -29.01 7.30 -1.40
CA GLU A 62 -28.93 6.01 -2.10
C GLU A 62 -27.50 5.67 -2.47
N ARG A 63 -26.71 6.68 -2.88
CA ARG A 63 -25.26 6.49 -3.13
C ARG A 63 -24.53 6.10 -1.86
N ARG A 64 -24.84 6.73 -0.73
CA ARG A 64 -24.22 6.41 0.56
C ARG A 64 -24.55 5.00 1.02
N GLU A 65 -25.80 4.55 0.88
CA GLU A 65 -26.19 3.16 1.14
C GLU A 65 -25.43 2.18 0.25
N ARG A 66 -25.34 2.47 -1.06
CA ARG A 66 -24.58 1.65 -2.01
C ARG A 66 -23.08 1.58 -1.65
N TYR A 67 -22.49 2.70 -1.22
CA TYR A 67 -21.11 2.72 -0.75
C TYR A 67 -20.93 1.78 0.44
N TRP A 68 -21.80 1.86 1.44
CA TRP A 68 -21.69 1.01 2.63
C TRP A 68 -21.93 -0.47 2.34
N ALA A 69 -22.89 -0.80 1.45
CA ALA A 69 -23.10 -2.17 0.98
C ALA A 69 -21.84 -2.74 0.30
N GLY A 70 -21.21 -1.96 -0.58
CA GLY A 70 -19.96 -2.36 -1.24
C GLY A 70 -18.79 -2.51 -0.26
N SER A 71 -18.62 -1.56 0.65
CA SER A 71 -17.59 -1.59 1.70
C SER A 71 -17.76 -2.78 2.63
N HIS A 72 -19.00 -3.15 2.99
CA HIS A 72 -19.28 -4.32 3.81
C HIS A 72 -18.86 -5.63 3.14
N LEU A 73 -19.09 -5.77 1.83
CA LEU A 73 -18.66 -6.94 1.06
C LEU A 73 -17.13 -7.06 0.99
N GLY A 74 -16.42 -5.93 0.89
CA GLY A 74 -14.96 -5.87 0.91
C GLY A 74 -14.34 -6.06 2.30
N TRP A 75 -15.13 -5.83 3.37
CA TRP A 75 -14.64 -5.71 4.74
C TRP A 75 -13.91 -6.95 5.23
N ARG A 76 -14.43 -8.15 4.98
CA ARG A 76 -13.80 -9.41 5.42
C ARG A 76 -12.38 -9.56 4.88
N ARG A 77 -12.17 -9.29 3.59
CA ARG A 77 -10.84 -9.38 2.96
C ARG A 77 -9.87 -8.37 3.58
N PHE A 78 -10.37 -7.19 3.93
CA PHE A 78 -9.56 -6.15 4.55
C PHE A 78 -9.17 -6.51 5.99
N THR A 79 -10.10 -7.05 6.79
CA THR A 79 -9.83 -7.43 8.19
C THR A 79 -8.93 -8.65 8.34
N ASP A 80 -8.94 -9.54 7.34
CA ASP A 80 -8.14 -10.77 7.36
C ASP A 80 -6.68 -10.51 6.94
N ALA A 81 -6.40 -9.39 6.28
CA ALA A 81 -5.06 -9.02 5.83
C ALA A 81 -4.08 -8.90 7.01
N LYS A 82 -2.85 -9.40 6.80
CA LYS A 82 -1.76 -9.33 7.77
C LYS A 82 -0.58 -8.52 7.21
N PRO A 83 0.24 -7.89 8.07
CA PRO A 83 1.49 -7.29 7.63
C PRO A 83 2.33 -8.31 6.86
N ASN A 84 2.87 -7.89 5.72
CA ASN A 84 3.88 -8.66 4.98
C ASN A 84 5.30 -8.25 5.39
N ASP A 85 6.30 -8.92 4.83
CA ASP A 85 7.72 -8.70 5.13
C ASP A 85 8.16 -7.25 4.94
N GLY A 86 7.60 -6.51 3.97
CA GLY A 86 7.88 -5.09 3.79
C GLY A 86 7.41 -4.24 4.97
N HIS A 87 6.23 -4.50 5.50
CA HIS A 87 5.73 -3.79 6.70
C HIS A 87 6.57 -4.15 7.94
N LEU A 88 6.94 -5.43 8.08
CA LEU A 88 7.74 -5.90 9.20
C LEU A 88 9.14 -5.28 9.18
N ALA A 89 9.76 -5.21 8.00
CA ALA A 89 11.05 -4.56 7.81
C ALA A 89 11.01 -3.07 8.17
N LEU A 90 9.98 -2.34 7.75
CA LEU A 90 9.80 -0.93 8.16
C LEU A 90 9.67 -0.79 9.68
N ALA A 91 8.88 -1.66 10.32
CA ALA A 91 8.73 -1.65 11.77
C ALA A 91 10.05 -2.00 12.50
N GLU A 92 10.89 -2.85 11.93
CA GLU A 92 12.23 -3.12 12.46
C GLU A 92 13.17 -1.93 12.33
N LEU A 93 13.16 -1.25 11.18
CA LEU A 93 13.95 -0.04 10.94
C LEU A 93 13.55 1.09 11.89
N GLU A 94 12.26 1.25 12.17
CA GLU A 94 11.77 2.24 13.14
C GLU A 94 12.25 1.90 14.55
N ARG A 95 12.11 0.63 14.98
CA ARG A 95 12.63 0.17 16.29
C ARG A 95 14.14 0.35 16.44
N ALA A 96 14.87 0.25 15.34
CA ALA A 96 16.31 0.48 15.31
C ALA A 96 16.70 1.97 15.24
N GLY A 97 15.73 2.89 15.13
CA GLY A 97 15.96 4.33 15.00
C GLY A 97 16.52 4.76 13.65
N VAL A 98 16.38 3.92 12.62
CA VAL A 98 16.88 4.20 11.26
C VAL A 98 15.90 5.08 10.49
N ILE A 99 14.60 4.88 10.71
CA ILE A 99 13.53 5.69 10.13
C ILE A 99 12.71 6.32 11.27
N CYS A 100 12.05 7.45 10.96
CA CYS A 100 11.23 8.23 11.89
C CYS A 100 9.79 8.38 11.44
#